data_AF-A0A3M1M841-F1
#
_entry.id   AF-A0A3M1M841-F1
#
_cell.length_a   1.000
_cell.length_b   1.000
_cell.length_c   1.000
_cell.angle_alpha   90.00
_cell.angle_beta   90.00
_cell.angle_gamma   90.00
#
_symmetry.space_group_name_H-M   'P 1'
#
loop_
_entity.id
_entity.type
_entity.pdbx_description
1 polymer ?
#
loop_
_entity_poly.entity_id
_entity_poly.type
_entity_poly.pdbx_seq_one_letter_code
_entity_poly.pdbx_strand_id
1 'polypeptide(L)'
;MQRRHLEMTQAFHEFRATVEAAMTEVEIKARDLETTFGEMVGRYMAMQAAREEAEFLLDRWRMLADENDAVVLLLEDLLDAQERLAEQESALAQAQSDYALAIVRLQQATGRLLQINRL
;
A
#
# COMPACT_ATOMS: atom_id res chain seq x y z
N MET A 1 -18.42 28.81 -44.27
CA MET A 1 -19.37 28.09 -43.39
C MET A 1 -18.93 26.66 -43.09
N GLN A 2 -18.58 25.83 -44.09
CA GLN A 2 -18.14 24.43 -43.87
C GLN A 2 -16.92 24.28 -42.94
N ARG A 3 -15.92 25.17 -43.03
CA ARG A 3 -14.72 25.11 -42.18
C ARG A 3 -15.01 25.27 -40.68
N ARG A 4 -15.83 26.25 -40.28
CA ARG A 4 -16.21 26.45 -38.86
C ARG A 4 -17.01 25.27 -38.29
N HIS A 5 -17.83 24.63 -39.12
CA HIS A 5 -18.58 23.45 -38.70
C HIS A 5 -17.65 22.26 -38.47
N LEU A 6 -16.66 22.04 -39.35
CA LEU A 6 -15.63 21.02 -39.17
C LEU A 6 -14.76 21.27 -37.94
N GLU A 7 -14.31 22.51 -37.74
CA GLU A 7 -13.53 22.93 -36.56
C GLU A 7 -14.32 22.70 -35.25
N MET A 8 -15.61 23.03 -35.24
CA MET A 8 -16.49 22.77 -34.10
C MET A 8 -16.67 21.27 -33.83
N THR A 9 -16.93 20.47 -34.87
CA THR A 9 -17.04 19.01 -34.73
C THR A 9 -15.75 18.39 -34.20
N GLN A 10 -14.58 18.84 -34.70
CA GLN A 10 -13.28 18.42 -34.18
C GLN A 10 -13.11 18.77 -32.70
N ALA A 11 -13.42 20.00 -32.30
CA ALA A 11 -13.34 20.43 -30.90
C ALA A 11 -14.27 19.61 -29.98
N PHE A 12 -15.47 19.25 -30.45
CA PHE A 12 -16.37 18.37 -29.70
C PHE A 12 -15.82 16.94 -29.55
N HIS A 13 -15.22 16.39 -30.60
CA HIS A 13 -14.60 15.07 -30.53
C HIS A 13 -13.39 15.05 -29.59
N GLU A 14 -12.54 16.09 -29.66
CA GLU A 14 -11.38 16.24 -28.78
C GLU A 14 -11.82 16.37 -27.32
N PHE A 15 -12.80 17.24 -27.04
CA PHE A 15 -13.36 17.39 -25.70
C PHE A 15 -13.90 16.06 -25.16
N ARG A 16 -14.68 15.34 -25.97
CA ARG A 16 -15.23 14.04 -25.58
C ARG A 16 -14.12 13.03 -25.23
N ALA A 17 -13.10 12.94 -26.09
CA ALA A 17 -11.97 12.06 -25.86
C ALA A 17 -11.21 12.42 -24.57
N THR A 18 -11.01 13.71 -24.29
CA THR A 18 -10.38 14.17 -23.04
C THR A 18 -11.21 13.81 -21.81
N VAL A 19 -12.53 13.97 -21.86
CA VAL A 19 -13.42 13.59 -20.75
C VAL A 19 -13.39 12.08 -20.51
N GLU A 20 -13.51 11.28 -21.56
CA GLU A 20 -13.45 9.81 -21.46
C GLU A 20 -12.10 9.34 -20.89
N ALA A 21 -10.99 9.94 -21.31
CA ALA A 21 -9.67 9.67 -20.77
C ALA A 21 -9.55 10.04 -19.28
N ALA A 22 -10.04 11.21 -18.87
CA ALA A 22 -10.01 11.65 -17.48
C ALA A 22 -10.87 10.75 -16.57
N MET A 23 -12.06 10.34 -17.02
CA MET A 23 -12.89 9.39 -16.27
C MET A 23 -12.22 8.03 -16.12
N THR A 24 -11.59 7.53 -17.18
CA THR A 24 -10.83 6.27 -17.16
C THR A 24 -9.66 6.35 -16.18
N GLU A 25 -8.94 7.46 -16.16
CA GLU A 25 -7.84 7.67 -15.21
C GLU A 25 -8.33 7.65 -13.75
N VAL A 26 -9.45 8.31 -13.45
CA VAL A 26 -10.07 8.28 -12.11
C VAL A 26 -10.44 6.86 -11.71
N GLU A 27 -11.05 6.08 -12.61
CA GLU A 27 -11.40 4.68 -12.34
C GLU A 27 -10.16 3.82 -12.04
N ILE A 28 -9.08 4.00 -12.80
CA ILE A 28 -7.80 3.32 -12.55
C ILE A 28 -7.26 3.69 -11.17
N LYS A 29 -7.23 4.97 -10.81
CA LYS A 29 -6.71 5.41 -9.50
C LYS A 29 -7.59 4.97 -8.33
N ALA A 30 -8.89 4.83 -8.53
CA ALA A 30 -9.78 4.27 -7.51
C ALA A 30 -9.47 2.79 -7.26
N ARG A 31 -9.27 2.00 -8.32
CA ARG A 31 -8.88 0.58 -8.20
C ARG A 31 -7.48 0.40 -7.61
N ASP A 32 -6.53 1.26 -7.97
CA ASP A 32 -5.18 1.26 -7.39
C ASP A 32 -5.26 1.51 -5.87
N LEU A 33 -6.12 2.43 -5.42
CA LEU A 33 -6.33 2.71 -4.01
C LEU A 33 -6.92 1.50 -3.26
N GLU A 34 -7.94 0.86 -3.82
CA GLU A 34 -8.53 -0.35 -3.22
C GLU A 34 -7.52 -1.49 -3.13
N THR A 35 -6.70 -1.67 -4.16
CA THR A 35 -5.65 -2.70 -4.20
C THR A 35 -4.58 -2.46 -3.14
N THR A 36 -4.07 -1.23 -3.05
CA THR A 36 -3.04 -0.86 -2.06
C THR A 36 -3.57 -0.89 -0.62
N PHE A 37 -4.85 -0.58 -0.42
CA PHE A 37 -5.50 -0.78 0.88
C PHE A 37 -5.54 -2.26 1.28
N GLY A 38 -5.98 -3.13 0.36
CA GLY A 38 -6.01 -4.57 0.58
C GLY A 38 -4.62 -5.14 0.90
N GLU A 39 -3.59 -4.70 0.16
CA GLU A 39 -2.20 -5.08 0.43
C GLU A 39 -1.73 -4.61 1.82
N MET A 40 -1.97 -3.35 2.18
CA MET A 40 -1.64 -2.82 3.50
C MET A 40 -2.27 -3.64 4.63
N VAL A 41 -3.57 -3.98 4.51
CA VAL A 41 -4.26 -4.83 5.50
C VAL A 41 -3.64 -6.23 5.55
N GLY A 42 -3.33 -6.82 4.40
CA GLY A 42 -2.67 -8.13 4.32
C GLY A 42 -1.30 -8.13 5.00
N ARG A 43 -0.47 -7.11 4.75
CA ARG A 43 0.84 -6.93 5.39
C ARG A 43 0.73 -6.72 6.89
N TYR A 44 -0.30 -6.01 7.34
CA TYR A 44 -0.55 -5.82 8.77
C TYR A 44 -0.84 -7.17 9.44
N MET A 45 -1.71 -8.00 8.86
CA MET A 45 -2.00 -9.33 9.40
C MET A 45 -0.77 -10.24 9.41
N ALA A 46 0.07 -10.20 8.36
CA ALA A 46 1.31 -10.97 8.31
C ALA A 46 2.32 -10.54 9.39
N MET A 47 2.47 -9.23 9.60
CA MET A 47 3.32 -8.68 10.66
C MET A 47 2.83 -9.09 12.05
N GLN A 48 1.52 -9.04 12.29
CA GLN A 48 0.95 -9.47 13.57
C GLN A 48 1.22 -10.97 13.83
N ALA A 49 1.07 -11.83 12.83
CA ALA A 49 1.37 -13.26 12.97
C ALA A 49 2.86 -13.51 13.28
N ALA A 50 3.77 -12.81 12.58
CA ALA A 50 5.20 -12.89 12.86
C ALA A 50 5.56 -12.37 14.26
N ARG A 51 4.84 -11.35 14.76
CA ARG A 51 5.00 -10.84 16.12
C ARG A 51 4.60 -11.88 17.15
N GLU A 52 3.44 -12.50 16.99
CA GLU A 52 2.96 -13.55 17.88
C GLU A 52 3.93 -14.75 17.93
N GLU A 53 4.51 -15.13 16.80
CA GLU A 53 5.55 -16.17 16.74
C GLU A 53 6.81 -15.78 17.53
N ALA A 54 7.34 -14.57 17.30
CA ALA A 54 8.54 -14.08 17.98
C ALA A 54 8.32 -13.93 19.50
N GLU A 55 7.15 -13.45 19.92
CA GLU A 55 6.76 -13.35 21.33
C GLU A 55 6.68 -14.73 22.00
N PHE A 56 6.07 -15.71 21.32
CA PHE A 56 6.00 -17.09 21.82
C PHE A 56 7.39 -17.70 22.02
N LEU A 57 8.29 -17.54 21.05
CA LEU A 57 9.66 -18.07 21.14
C LEU A 57 10.47 -17.35 22.22
N LEU A 58 10.26 -16.05 22.40
CA LEU A 58 10.91 -15.27 23.45
C LEU A 58 10.49 -15.74 24.85
N ASP A 59 9.20 -15.96 25.06
CA ASP A 59 8.68 -16.45 26.33
C ASP A 59 9.18 -17.87 26.61
N ARG A 60 9.19 -18.72 25.58
CA ARG A 60 9.76 -20.07 25.70
C ARG A 60 11.24 -20.06 26.05
N TRP A 61 12.03 -19.18 25.41
CA TRP A 61 13.46 -19.03 25.70
C TRP A 61 13.70 -18.59 27.14
N ARG A 62 12.91 -17.63 27.64
CA ARG A 62 12.98 -17.16 29.03
C ARG A 62 12.66 -18.25 30.05
N MET A 63 11.74 -19.16 29.74
CA MET A 63 11.37 -20.26 30.65
C MET A 63 12.41 -21.37 30.72
N LEU A 64 13.11 -21.66 29.61
CA LEU A 64 14.03 -22.79 29.48
C LEU A 64 15.50 -22.46 29.70
N ALA A 65 15.85 -21.18 29.90
CA ALA A 65 17.23 -20.74 30.09
C ALA A 65 17.95 -21.37 31.31
N ASP A 66 17.23 -22.06 32.20
CA ASP A 66 17.78 -22.78 33.37
C ASP A 66 18.14 -24.26 33.05
N GLU A 67 17.73 -24.81 31.90
CA GLU A 67 17.97 -26.20 31.47
C GLU A 67 18.97 -26.25 30.28
N ASN A 68 20.26 -26.46 30.60
CA ASN A 68 21.44 -26.11 29.79
C ASN A 68 21.57 -26.58 28.32
N ASP A 69 20.93 -27.68 27.87
CA ASP A 69 21.26 -28.26 26.55
C ASP A 69 20.29 -27.88 25.41
N ALA A 70 19.09 -27.36 25.70
CA ALA A 70 18.11 -26.98 24.66
C ALA A 70 18.14 -25.49 24.28
N VAL A 71 18.99 -24.69 24.93
CA VAL A 71 18.95 -23.22 24.90
C VAL A 71 19.51 -22.62 23.60
N VAL A 72 20.48 -23.27 22.97
CA VAL A 72 21.14 -22.74 21.75
C VAL A 72 20.24 -22.81 20.52
N LEU A 73 19.62 -23.96 20.25
CA LEU A 73 18.70 -24.13 19.12
C LEU A 73 17.48 -23.20 19.25
N LEU A 74 16.97 -23.03 20.47
CA LEU A 74 15.84 -22.13 20.74
C LEU A 74 16.21 -20.65 20.55
N LEU A 75 17.47 -20.28 20.79
CA LEU A 75 17.95 -18.93 20.51
C LEU A 75 18.06 -18.68 19.00
N GLU A 76 18.53 -19.66 18.22
CA GLU A 76 18.55 -19.58 16.75
C GLU A 76 17.14 -19.39 16.20
N ASP A 77 16.18 -20.23 16.63
CA ASP A 77 14.77 -20.11 16.22
C ASP A 77 14.18 -18.72 16.56
N LEU A 78 14.52 -18.18 17.73
CA LEU A 78 14.08 -16.85 18.17
C LEU A 78 14.69 -15.73 17.30
N LEU A 79 15.98 -15.81 16.99
CA LEU A 79 16.65 -14.83 16.13
C LEU A 79 16.04 -14.83 14.72
N ASP A 80 15.79 -16.01 14.16
CA ASP A 80 15.15 -16.16 12.86
C ASP A 80 13.71 -15.60 12.86
N ALA A 81 12.96 -15.79 13.95
CA ALA A 81 11.62 -15.22 14.10
C ALA A 81 11.65 -13.69 14.23
N GLN A 82 12.65 -13.14 14.93
CA GLN A 82 12.84 -11.69 15.03
C GLN A 82 13.24 -11.07 13.68
N GLU A 83 14.08 -11.75 12.89
CA GLU A 83 14.41 -11.32 11.54
C GLU A 83 13.16 -11.30 10.65
N ARG A 84 12.36 -12.38 10.66
CA ARG A 84 11.08 -12.44 9.93
C ARG A 84 10.13 -11.31 10.35
N LEU A 85 10.02 -11.02 11.66
CA LEU A 85 9.21 -9.91 12.15
C LEU A 85 9.69 -8.57 11.58
N ALA A 86 11.00 -8.30 11.62
CA ALA A 86 11.56 -7.06 11.10
C ALA A 86 11.30 -6.90 9.58
N GLU A 87 11.39 -8.00 8.82
CA GLU A 87 11.02 -8.01 7.40
C GLU A 87 9.54 -7.67 7.19
N GLN A 88 8.63 -8.26 7.99
CA GLN A 88 7.20 -7.96 7.86
C GLN A 88 6.85 -6.53 8.30
N GLU A 89 7.53 -5.99 9.31
CA GLU A 89 7.38 -4.58 9.72
C GLU A 89 7.82 -3.62 8.62
N SER A 90 8.96 -3.91 7.98
CA SER A 90 9.43 -3.14 6.81
C SER A 90 8.45 -3.22 5.64
N ALA A 91 7.95 -4.42 5.33
CA ALA A 91 6.96 -4.61 4.25
C ALA A 91 5.64 -3.88 4.54
N LEU A 92 5.18 -3.86 5.80
CA LEU A 92 4.01 -3.07 6.19
C LEU A 92 4.25 -1.57 6.05
N ALA A 93 5.40 -1.06 6.49
CA ALA A 93 5.73 0.36 6.37
C ALA A 93 5.77 0.82 4.90
N GLN A 94 6.28 -0.04 4.01
CA GLN A 94 6.23 0.21 2.57
C GLN A 94 4.78 0.23 2.05
N ALA A 95 3.96 -0.77 2.39
CA ALA A 95 2.56 -0.82 1.95
C ALA A 95 1.71 0.36 2.48
N GLN A 96 1.99 0.87 3.69
CA GLN A 96 1.39 2.09 4.22
C GLN A 96 1.74 3.32 3.36
N SER A 97 3.01 3.41 2.94
CA SER A 97 3.50 4.50 2.08
C SER A 97 2.85 4.44 0.69
N ASP A 98 2.73 3.24 0.12
CA ASP A 98 2.10 3.01 -1.18
C ASP A 98 0.59 3.34 -1.15
N TYR A 99 -0.11 2.94 -0.10
CA TYR A 99 -1.51 3.32 0.12
C TYR A 99 -1.67 4.84 0.27
N ALA A 100 -0.83 5.50 1.06
CA ALA A 100 -0.86 6.95 1.20
C ALA A 100 -0.63 7.67 -0.14
N LEU A 101 0.30 7.18 -0.95
CA LEU A 101 0.54 7.71 -2.29
C LEU A 101 -0.64 7.47 -3.24
N ALA A 102 -1.33 6.33 -3.13
CA ALA A 102 -2.54 6.05 -3.90
C ALA A 102 -3.67 7.04 -3.58
N ILE A 103 -3.83 7.44 -2.31
CA ILE A 103 -4.78 8.49 -1.91
C ILE A 103 -4.48 9.80 -2.63
N VAL A 104 -3.21 10.23 -2.61
CA VAL A 104 -2.75 11.47 -3.27
C VAL A 104 -3.01 11.40 -4.79
N ARG A 105 -2.69 10.27 -5.43
CA ARG A 105 -2.92 10.06 -6.87
C ARG A 105 -4.40 10.14 -7.24
N LEU A 106 -5.29 9.59 -6.42
CA LEU A 106 -6.74 9.70 -6.63
C LEU A 106 -7.22 11.16 -6.46
N GLN A 107 -6.70 11.90 -5.47
CA GLN A 107 -7.01 13.32 -5.30
C GLN A 107 -6.54 14.15 -6.49
N GLN A 108 -5.39 13.83 -7.07
CA GLN A 108 -4.88 14.45 -8.29
C GLN A 108 -5.80 14.17 -9.49
N ALA A 109 -6.12 12.90 -9.76
CA ALA A 109 -6.96 12.49 -10.88
C ALA A 109 -8.38 13.10 -10.80
N THR A 110 -8.90 13.27 -9.58
CA THR A 110 -10.20 13.93 -9.35
C THR A 110 -10.13 15.46 -9.36
N GLY A 111 -8.96 16.08 -9.59
CA GLY A 111 -8.77 17.53 -9.64
C GLY A 111 -8.85 18.24 -8.28
N ARG A 112 -8.94 17.49 -7.17
CA ARG A 112 -9.06 18.05 -5.81
C ARG A 112 -7.75 18.57 -5.24
N LEU A 113 -6.62 18.05 -5.72
CA LEU A 113 -5.28 18.46 -5.25
C LEU A 113 -4.95 19.91 -5.60
N LEU A 114 -5.49 20.43 -6.72
CA LEU A 114 -5.32 21.83 -7.15
C LEU A 114 -6.17 22.83 -6.37
N GLN A 115 -7.20 22.38 -5.63
CA GLN A 115 -8.04 23.25 -4.81
C GLN A 115 -7.37 23.62 -3.47
N ILE A 116 -6.50 22.75 -2.95
CA ILE A 116 -5.79 22.96 -1.67
C ILE A 116 -4.70 24.04 -1.79
N ASN A 117 -4.16 24.28 -2.98
CA ASN A 117 -3.11 25.28 -3.24
C ASN A 117 -3.66 26.70 -3.50
N ARG A 118 -4.92 26.97 -3.15
CA ARG A 118 -5.55 28.30 -3.15
C ARG A 118 -5.93 28.73 -1.72
N LEU A 119 -4.94 28.76 -0.84
CA LEU A 119 -4.97 29.43 0.47
C LEU A 119 -3.68 30.24 0.60
#